data_AF-A0AAJ2BE34-F1
#
_entry.id   AF-A0AAJ2BE34-F1
#
_cell.length_a   1.000
_cell.length_b   1.000
_cell.length_c   1.000
_cell.angle_alpha   90.00
_cell.angle_beta   90.00
_cell.angle_gamma   90.00
#
_symmetry.space_group_name_H-M   'P 1'
#
loop_
_entity.id
_entity.type
_entity.pdbx_description
1 polymer ?
#
loop_
_entity_poly.entity_id
_entity_poly.type
_entity_poly.pdbx_seq_one_letter_code
_entity_poly.pdbx_strand_id
1 'polypeptide(L)'
;MSTGIFVMRGAVFEIATEAHFSPFWMSEISPEEVLALQVAARKRAEDQRQGMGTAHVDNAEIEALRAEIAEKNAEIERLTRNAPVASAEKTAAEVVKMASDPGVEFMTFKAAARKLLGEATPSTKAEIIAALEDKVSQG
;
A
#
# COMPACT_ATOMS: atom_id res chain seq x y z
N MET A 1 -16.17 -52.91 -8.97
CA MET A 1 -16.80 -51.78 -8.25
C MET A 1 -16.02 -50.53 -8.64
N SER A 2 -16.55 -49.72 -9.55
CA SER A 2 -15.81 -48.57 -10.11
C SER A 2 -16.32 -47.28 -9.47
N THR A 3 -15.41 -46.51 -8.87
CA THR A 3 -15.71 -45.27 -8.12
C THR A 3 -15.54 -44.08 -9.06
N GLY A 4 -16.64 -43.48 -9.51
CA GLY A 4 -16.64 -42.30 -10.40
C GLY A 4 -16.62 -40.97 -9.62
N ILE A 5 -15.90 -39.97 -10.14
CA ILE A 5 -15.86 -38.60 -9.61
C ILE A 5 -16.74 -37.69 -10.49
N PHE A 6 -17.59 -36.88 -9.85
CA PHE A 6 -18.64 -36.05 -10.46
C PHE A 6 -18.17 -34.59 -10.67
N VAL A 7 -18.32 -34.00 -11.87
CA VAL A 7 -18.14 -32.54 -12.13
C VAL A 7 -19.38 -31.88 -12.78
N MET A 8 -19.96 -30.89 -12.10
CA MET A 8 -21.22 -30.20 -12.41
C MET A 8 -21.06 -29.13 -13.51
N ARG A 9 -21.68 -29.33 -14.67
CA ARG A 9 -22.28 -28.23 -15.45
C ARG A 9 -23.58 -28.74 -16.09
N GLY A 10 -24.72 -28.41 -15.49
CA GLY A 10 -26.05 -28.60 -16.07
C GLY A 10 -26.57 -30.05 -16.10
N ALA A 11 -26.90 -30.59 -14.93
CA ALA A 11 -27.85 -31.69 -14.66
C ALA A 11 -27.72 -33.06 -15.36
N VAL A 12 -26.72 -33.35 -16.18
CA VAL A 12 -26.34 -34.74 -16.51
C VAL A 12 -24.82 -34.84 -16.51
N PHE A 13 -24.28 -35.42 -15.45
CA PHE A 13 -22.89 -35.83 -15.42
C PHE A 13 -22.79 -37.11 -16.26
N GLU A 14 -22.50 -36.97 -17.55
CA GLU A 14 -22.02 -38.12 -18.30
C GLU A 14 -20.66 -38.50 -17.72
N ILE A 15 -20.56 -39.74 -17.22
CA ILE A 15 -19.28 -40.30 -16.81
C ILE A 15 -18.44 -40.31 -18.08
N ALA A 16 -17.43 -39.44 -18.14
CA ALA A 16 -16.46 -39.43 -19.22
C ALA A 16 -15.79 -40.81 -19.27
N THR A 17 -16.31 -41.68 -20.12
CA THR A 17 -15.70 -42.95 -20.47
C THR A 17 -14.47 -42.69 -21.34
N GLU A 18 -13.54 -43.65 -21.45
CA GLU A 18 -12.34 -43.51 -22.30
C GLU A 18 -12.64 -43.01 -23.73
N ALA A 19 -13.82 -43.31 -24.26
CA ALA A 19 -14.28 -42.82 -25.56
C ALA A 19 -14.46 -41.30 -25.68
N HIS A 20 -14.55 -40.56 -24.56
CA HIS A 20 -14.68 -39.10 -24.53
C HIS A 20 -13.33 -38.38 -24.60
N PHE A 21 -12.23 -39.11 -24.48
CA PHE A 21 -10.89 -38.55 -24.61
C PHE A 21 -10.33 -38.96 -25.97
N SER A 22 -10.13 -37.98 -26.85
CA SER A 22 -9.49 -38.26 -28.13
C SER A 22 -8.05 -38.71 -27.91
N PRO A 23 -7.60 -39.83 -28.52
CA PRO A 23 -6.19 -40.25 -28.51
C PRO A 23 -5.26 -39.18 -29.07
N PHE A 24 -5.79 -38.28 -29.91
CA PHE A 24 -5.05 -37.13 -30.44
C PHE A 24 -4.64 -36.13 -29.35
N TRP A 25 -5.41 -36.01 -28.26
CA TRP A 25 -5.17 -35.10 -27.14
C TRP A 25 -4.63 -35.79 -25.88
N MET A 26 -4.64 -37.13 -25.84
CA MET A 26 -4.01 -37.91 -24.79
C MET A 26 -2.59 -38.28 -25.19
N SER A 27 -1.60 -37.73 -24.51
CA SER A 27 -0.24 -38.27 -24.55
C SER A 27 -0.11 -39.32 -23.45
N GLU A 28 0.27 -40.55 -23.81
CA GLU A 28 0.69 -41.56 -22.84
C GLU A 28 2.01 -41.10 -22.21
N ILE A 29 1.92 -40.37 -21.11
CA ILE A 29 3.08 -39.96 -20.32
C ILE A 29 3.43 -41.12 -19.40
N SER A 30 4.68 -41.58 -19.46
CA SER A 30 5.11 -42.71 -18.62
C SER A 30 5.09 -42.33 -17.13
N PRO A 31 4.99 -43.31 -16.20
CA PRO A 31 5.05 -43.02 -14.78
C PRO A 31 6.34 -42.28 -14.35
N GLU A 32 7.45 -42.54 -15.04
CA GLU A 32 8.74 -41.88 -14.82
C GLU A 32 8.68 -40.40 -15.24
N GLU A 33 8.08 -40.11 -16.40
CA GLU A 33 7.90 -38.74 -16.88
C GLU A 33 6.96 -37.94 -15.98
N VAL A 34 5.86 -38.56 -15.49
CA VAL A 34 4.96 -37.92 -14.51
C VAL A 34 5.72 -37.56 -13.24
N LEU A 35 6.56 -38.47 -12.73
CA LEU A 35 7.39 -38.21 -11.56
C LEU A 35 8.40 -37.08 -11.83
N ALA A 36 9.05 -37.08 -12.98
CA ALA A 36 9.98 -36.04 -13.37
C ALA A 36 9.30 -34.65 -13.48
N LEU A 37 8.10 -34.59 -14.07
CA LEU A 37 7.27 -33.37 -14.14
C LEU A 37 6.85 -32.88 -12.76
N GLN A 38 6.46 -33.79 -11.85
CA GLN A 38 6.12 -33.42 -10.48
C GLN A 38 7.33 -32.89 -9.70
N VAL A 39 8.49 -33.54 -9.83
CA VAL A 39 9.73 -33.10 -9.19
C VAL A 39 10.16 -31.74 -9.75
N ALA A 40 10.08 -31.55 -11.07
CA ALA A 40 10.38 -30.27 -11.72
C ALA A 40 9.41 -29.16 -11.28
N ALA A 41 8.11 -29.46 -11.18
CA ALA A 41 7.11 -28.51 -10.69
C ALA A 41 7.36 -28.12 -9.23
N ARG A 42 7.71 -29.08 -8.38
CA ARG A 42 8.06 -28.83 -6.98
C ARG A 42 9.32 -27.97 -6.85
N LYS A 43 10.38 -28.31 -7.59
CA LYS A 43 11.63 -27.54 -7.61
C LYS A 43 11.38 -26.11 -8.08
N ARG A 44 10.57 -25.92 -9.14
CA ARG A 44 10.18 -24.58 -9.62
C ARG A 44 9.43 -23.77 -8.58
N ALA A 45 8.55 -24.40 -7.80
CA ALA A 45 7.83 -23.75 -6.72
C ALA A 45 8.76 -23.38 -5.55
N GLU A 46 9.75 -24.22 -5.24
CA GLU A 46 10.78 -23.95 -4.24
C GLU A 46 11.71 -22.81 -4.68
N ASP A 47 12.16 -22.80 -5.95
CA ASP A 47 12.97 -21.73 -6.53
C ASP A 47 12.21 -20.38 -6.56
N GLN A 48 10.90 -20.40 -6.85
CA GLN A 48 10.05 -19.20 -6.78
C GLN A 48 9.88 -18.67 -5.35
N ARG A 49 9.83 -19.56 -4.35
CA ARG A 49 9.83 -19.16 -2.93
C ARG A 49 11.18 -18.56 -2.52
N GLN A 50 12.28 -19.09 -3.04
CA GLN A 50 13.62 -18.53 -2.77
C GLN A 50 13.85 -17.18 -3.45
N GLY A 51 13.22 -16.93 -4.62
CA GLY A 51 13.30 -15.64 -5.32
C GLY A 51 12.45 -14.52 -4.70
N MET A 52 11.47 -14.85 -3.87
CA MET A 52 10.68 -13.88 -3.10
C MET A 52 11.27 -13.79 -1.70
N GLY A 53 12.35 -13.01 -1.58
CA GLY A 53 13.12 -12.87 -0.35
C GLY A 53 12.26 -12.42 0.84
N THR A 54 11.70 -13.37 1.58
CA THR A 54 11.42 -13.16 2.99
C THR A 54 12.75 -13.40 3.70
N ALA A 55 13.51 -12.32 3.94
CA ALA A 55 14.64 -12.39 4.85
C ALA A 55 14.16 -13.11 6.11
N HIS A 56 14.86 -14.17 6.51
CA HIS A 56 14.58 -14.86 7.76
C HIS A 56 14.97 -13.89 8.87
N VAL A 57 14.03 -13.04 9.30
CA VAL A 57 14.27 -12.11 10.40
C VAL A 57 14.23 -12.94 11.67
N ASP A 58 15.39 -13.11 12.30
CA ASP A 58 15.47 -13.84 13.55
C ASP A 58 14.87 -13.00 14.70
N ASN A 59 14.31 -13.65 15.72
CA ASN A 59 13.71 -12.93 16.85
C ASN A 59 14.67 -11.93 17.52
N ALA A 60 15.98 -12.19 17.50
CA ALA A 60 16.99 -11.28 18.01
C ALA A 60 17.08 -9.97 17.19
N GLU A 61 16.93 -10.06 15.87
CA GLU A 61 16.90 -8.91 14.98
C GLU A 61 15.62 -8.09 15.16
N ILE A 62 14.47 -8.75 15.41
CA ILE A 62 13.20 -8.08 15.75
C ILE A 62 13.34 -7.26 17.03
N GLU A 63 13.94 -7.82 18.07
CA GLU A 63 14.13 -7.10 19.35
C GLU A 63 15.14 -5.94 19.20
N ALA A 64 16.20 -6.12 18.42
CA ALA A 64 17.14 -5.05 18.10
C ALA A 64 16.46 -3.88 17.35
N LEU A 65 15.63 -4.19 16.35
CA LEU A 65 14.85 -3.19 15.61
C LEU A 65 13.83 -2.47 16.50
N ARG A 66 13.18 -3.18 17.44
CA ARG A 66 12.27 -2.56 18.42
C ARG A 66 12.99 -1.60 19.34
N ALA A 67 14.19 -1.94 19.79
CA ALA A 67 15.03 -1.07 20.61
C ALA A 67 15.45 0.19 19.84
N GLU A 68 15.88 0.04 18.58
CA GLU A 68 16.24 1.16 17.72
C GLU A 68 15.04 2.10 17.45
N ILE A 69 13.85 1.55 17.23
CA ILE A 69 12.61 2.34 17.08
C ILE A 69 12.31 3.13 18.36
N ALA A 70 12.46 2.53 19.53
CA ALA A 70 12.24 3.21 20.80
C ALA A 70 13.22 4.37 21.02
N GLU A 71 14.49 4.17 20.69
CA GLU A 71 15.51 5.23 20.74
C GLU A 71 15.20 6.38 19.78
N LYS A 72 14.88 6.07 18.52
CA LYS A 72 14.52 7.07 17.52
C LYS A 72 13.25 7.83 17.91
N ASN A 73 12.26 7.17 18.51
CA ASN A 73 11.06 7.83 18.99
C ASN A 73 11.35 8.78 20.15
N ALA A 74 12.22 8.40 21.09
CA ALA A 74 12.64 9.30 22.18
C ALA A 74 13.40 10.53 21.64
N GLU A 75 14.19 10.36 20.58
CA GLU A 75 14.87 11.46 19.90
C GLU A 75 13.88 12.35 19.15
N ILE A 76 12.88 11.77 18.47
CA ILE A 76 11.77 12.54 17.88
C ILE A 76 11.05 13.34 18.98
N GLU A 77 10.74 12.75 20.13
CA GLU A 77 10.11 13.46 21.26
C GLU A 77 10.99 14.57 21.86
N ARG A 78 12.33 14.41 21.83
CA ARG A 78 13.25 15.49 22.21
C ARG A 78 13.26 16.63 21.20
N LEU A 79 13.36 16.30 19.91
CA LEU A 79 13.37 17.29 18.84
C LEU A 79 12.02 18.00 18.72
N THR A 80 10.91 17.28 18.90
CA THR A 80 9.55 17.84 18.84
C THR A 80 9.12 18.61 20.08
N ARG A 81 9.72 18.35 21.26
CA ARG A 81 9.50 19.20 22.44
C ARG A 81 10.06 20.62 22.28
N ASN A 82 11.14 20.76 21.52
CA ASN A 82 11.78 22.05 21.25
C ASN A 82 11.45 22.61 19.86
N ALA A 83 10.90 21.78 18.96
CA ALA A 83 10.27 22.30 17.76
C ALA A 83 9.00 23.04 18.18
N PRO A 84 8.72 24.21 17.58
CA PRO A 84 7.36 24.73 17.64
C PRO A 84 6.48 23.64 17.04
N VAL A 85 5.66 23.01 17.89
CA VAL A 85 4.51 22.24 17.47
C VAL A 85 3.86 23.04 16.35
N ALA A 86 3.43 22.40 15.26
CA ALA A 86 2.74 23.04 14.14
C ALA A 86 1.37 23.68 14.53
N SER A 87 1.23 24.08 15.80
CA SER A 87 0.38 25.11 16.36
C SER A 87 1.11 26.46 16.56
N ALA A 88 2.31 26.67 16.02
CA ALA A 88 2.74 28.02 15.71
C ALA A 88 1.66 28.57 14.76
N GLU A 89 0.84 29.48 15.28
CA GLU A 89 -0.18 30.19 14.54
C GLU A 89 0.50 30.81 13.34
N LYS A 90 0.47 30.10 12.20
CA LYS A 90 1.12 30.55 10.98
C LYS A 90 0.56 31.92 10.67
N THR A 91 1.43 32.91 10.60
CA THR A 91 1.00 34.28 10.33
C THR A 91 0.39 34.34 8.92
N ALA A 92 -0.47 35.33 8.65
CA ALA A 92 -1.10 35.46 7.34
C ALA A 92 -0.07 35.50 6.19
N ALA A 93 1.10 36.10 6.41
CA ALA A 93 2.21 36.12 5.45
C ALA A 93 2.79 34.71 5.16
N GLU A 94 2.89 33.84 6.17
CA GLU A 94 3.36 32.46 5.98
C GLU A 94 2.32 31.61 5.25
N VAL A 95 1.04 31.80 5.55
CA VAL A 95 -0.04 31.10 4.85
C VAL A 95 -0.12 31.52 3.38
N VAL A 96 0.08 32.80 3.05
CA VAL A 96 0.20 33.27 1.65
C VAL A 96 1.40 32.62 0.93
N LYS A 97 2.55 32.49 1.61
CA LYS A 97 3.71 31.79 1.05
C LYS A 97 3.42 30.30 0.79
N MET A 98 2.67 29.63 1.67
CA MET A 98 2.21 28.26 1.43
C MET A 98 1.32 28.14 0.20
N ALA A 99 0.60 29.19 -0.19
CA ALA A 99 -0.18 29.20 -1.42
C ALA A 99 0.69 29.15 -2.68
N SER A 100 1.91 29.68 -2.61
CA SER A 100 2.86 29.70 -3.73
C SER A 100 3.75 28.46 -3.81
N ASP A 101 3.71 27.59 -2.78
CA ASP A 101 4.51 26.38 -2.71
C ASP A 101 3.85 25.23 -3.52
N PRO A 102 4.52 24.68 -4.55
CA PRO A 102 3.99 23.56 -5.32
C PRO A 102 3.90 22.25 -4.53
N GLY A 103 4.59 22.13 -3.39
CA GLY A 103 4.53 20.97 -2.49
C GLY A 103 3.35 20.99 -1.52
N VAL A 104 2.56 22.07 -1.47
CA VAL A 104 1.44 22.21 -0.54
C VAL A 104 0.11 22.00 -1.26
N GLU A 105 -0.62 20.97 -0.83
CA GLU A 105 -1.98 20.74 -1.31
C GLU A 105 -2.93 21.88 -0.92
N PHE A 106 -3.86 22.19 -1.83
CA PHE A 106 -4.81 23.29 -1.63
C PHE A 106 -5.66 23.14 -0.37
N MET A 107 -6.03 21.92 0.03
CA MET A 107 -6.80 21.67 1.25
C MET A 107 -6.01 22.00 2.52
N THR A 108 -4.70 21.75 2.52
CA THR A 108 -3.80 22.11 3.63
C THR A 108 -3.66 23.62 3.74
N PHE A 109 -3.50 24.31 2.62
CA PHE A 109 -3.52 25.78 2.57
C PHE A 109 -4.86 26.35 3.04
N LYS A 110 -5.99 25.82 2.56
CA LYS A 110 -7.34 26.27 2.96
C LYS A 110 -7.60 26.06 4.45
N ALA A 111 -7.15 24.94 5.02
CA ALA A 111 -7.27 24.68 6.46
C ALA A 111 -6.45 25.67 7.28
N ALA A 112 -5.24 26.04 6.83
CA ALA A 112 -4.42 27.06 7.47
C ALA A 112 -5.05 28.45 7.36
N ALA A 113 -5.59 28.81 6.19
CA ALA A 113 -6.29 30.06 5.98
C ALA A 113 -7.57 30.18 6.81
N ARG A 114 -8.32 29.08 6.99
CA ARG A 114 -9.52 29.04 7.83
C ARG A 114 -9.25 29.37 9.29
N LYS A 115 -8.05 29.06 9.79
CA LYS A 115 -7.64 29.45 11.16
C LYS A 115 -7.45 30.97 11.31
N LEU A 116 -7.16 31.68 10.21
CA LEU A 116 -6.89 33.12 10.21
C LEU A 116 -8.11 33.96 9.79
N LEU A 117 -8.88 33.47 8.81
CA LEU A 117 -10.06 34.13 8.24
C LEU A 117 -11.38 33.68 8.91
N GLY A 118 -11.36 32.58 9.66
CA GLY A 118 -12.55 32.02 10.31
C GLY A 118 -13.56 31.44 9.32
N GLU A 119 -14.85 31.48 9.67
CA GLU A 119 -15.96 30.99 8.83
C GLU A 119 -16.09 31.75 7.49
N ALA A 120 -15.50 32.95 7.36
CA ALA A 120 -15.54 33.76 6.14
C ALA A 120 -14.51 33.34 5.07
N THR A 121 -13.97 32.12 5.15
CA THR A 121 -12.93 31.66 4.22
C THR A 121 -13.53 31.36 2.84
N PRO A 122 -13.07 32.02 1.77
CA PRO A 122 -13.57 31.78 0.42
C PRO A 122 -13.31 30.36 -0.08
N SER A 123 -13.94 29.98 -1.20
CA SER A 123 -13.80 28.62 -1.74
C SER A 123 -12.62 28.47 -2.68
N THR A 124 -12.17 29.57 -3.31
CA THR A 124 -11.12 29.55 -4.32
C THR A 124 -9.77 30.01 -3.78
N LYS A 125 -8.68 29.48 -4.34
CA LYS A 125 -7.31 29.81 -3.91
C LYS A 125 -6.99 31.29 -4.04
N ALA A 126 -7.40 31.93 -5.14
CA ALA A 126 -7.13 33.35 -5.39
C ALA A 126 -7.84 34.26 -4.37
N GLU A 127 -9.12 33.98 -4.08
CA GLU A 127 -9.89 34.75 -3.09
C GLU A 127 -9.32 34.60 -1.67
N ILE A 128 -8.87 33.38 -1.31
CA ILE A 128 -8.22 33.15 -0.02
C ILE A 128 -6.91 33.93 0.08
N ILE A 129 -6.08 33.94 -0.98
CA ILE A 129 -4.83 34.71 -1.01
C ILE A 129 -5.12 36.20 -0.84
N ALA A 130 -6.06 36.76 -1.60
CA ALA A 130 -6.42 38.18 -1.50
C ALA A 130 -6.92 38.55 -0.10
N ALA A 131 -7.79 37.74 0.50
CA ALA A 131 -8.30 37.98 1.85
C ALA A 131 -7.19 37.89 2.93
N LEU A 132 -6.20 37.01 2.73
CA LEU A 132 -5.03 36.94 3.61
C LEU A 132 -4.09 38.13 3.42
N GLU A 133 -3.86 38.58 2.18
CA GLU A 133 -3.06 39.77 1.87
C GLU A 133 -3.68 41.05 2.45
N ASP A 134 -5.00 41.22 2.34
CA ASP A 134 -5.73 42.32 2.97
C ASP A 134 -5.53 42.30 4.49
N LYS A 135 -5.57 41.12 5.13
CA LYS A 135 -5.29 40.98 6.56
C LYS A 135 -3.84 41.31 6.93
N VAL A 136 -2.87 41.00 6.06
CA VAL A 136 -1.46 41.36 6.25
C VAL A 136 -1.26 42.87 6.14
N SER A 137 -1.94 43.54 5.20
CA SER A 137 -1.85 44.99 5.04
C SER A 137 -2.59 45.80 6.10
N GLN A 138 -3.58 45.21 6.79
CA GLN A 138 -4.37 45.86 7.85
C GLN A 138 -3.83 45.63 9.27
N GLY A 139 -2.73 44.88 9.44
CA GLY A 139 -2.09 44.61 10.74
C GLY A 139 -0.67 45.14 10.83
#